data_AF-A0A1A9RU01-F1
#
_entry.id   AF-A0A1A9RU01-F1
#
_cell.length_a   1.000
_cell.length_b   1.000
_cell.length_c   1.000
_cell.angle_alpha   90.00
_cell.angle_beta   90.00
_cell.angle_gamma   90.00
#
_symmetry.space_group_name_H-M   'P 1'
#
loop_
_entity.id
_entity.type
_entity.pdbx_description
1 polymer ?
#
loop_
_entity_poly.entity_id
_entity_poly.type
_entity_poly.pdbx_seq_one_letter_code
_entity_poly.pdbx_strand_id
1 'polypeptide(L)'
;MSRHNLQNPELADYTFLQDIYNDNSFPFEFAQRGEAILVDTCRQIEANPPSDAEALYLFTQAAAERFNQLREEFDIEGGNTLRDAIDNDLAYIAQCYGIYDTDTDRLAATQDDW
;
A
#
# COMPACT_ATOMS: atom_id res chain seq x y z
N MET A 1 -20.28 10.47 -1.25
CA MET A 1 -19.29 10.28 -2.34
C MET A 1 -18.14 9.53 -1.71
N SER A 2 -17.71 8.43 -2.32
CA SER A 2 -16.58 7.68 -1.80
C SER A 2 -15.26 8.40 -2.04
N ARG A 3 -14.28 8.15 -1.18
CA ARG A 3 -12.95 8.80 -1.25
C ARG A 3 -12.22 8.39 -2.52
N HIS A 4 -12.34 7.12 -2.90
CA HIS A 4 -11.69 6.52 -4.06
C HIS A 4 -12.71 5.95 -5.03
N ASN A 5 -12.36 5.99 -6.31
CA ASN A 5 -13.10 5.24 -7.34
C ASN A 5 -12.55 3.81 -7.41
N LEU A 6 -13.06 2.96 -6.51
CA LEU A 6 -12.76 1.52 -6.36
C LEU A 6 -14.08 0.73 -6.33
N GLN A 7 -14.06 -0.52 -6.78
CA GLN A 7 -15.21 -1.41 -6.73
C GLN A 7 -15.41 -2.01 -5.34
N ASN A 8 -14.33 -2.21 -4.59
CA ASN A 8 -14.41 -2.65 -3.19
C ASN A 8 -14.92 -1.50 -2.30
N PRO A 9 -16.12 -1.63 -1.68
CA PRO A 9 -16.73 -0.52 -0.95
C PRO A 9 -15.99 -0.14 0.32
N GLU A 10 -15.32 -1.09 1.00
CA GLU A 10 -14.52 -0.79 2.19
C GLU A 10 -13.32 0.08 1.80
N LEU A 11 -12.58 -0.32 0.77
CA LEU A 11 -11.40 0.42 0.29
C LEU A 11 -11.77 1.74 -0.42
N ALA A 12 -12.97 1.83 -0.99
CA ALA A 12 -13.47 3.05 -1.60
C ALA A 12 -13.62 4.20 -0.58
N ASP A 13 -13.90 3.88 0.68
CA ASP A 13 -14.06 4.86 1.78
C ASP A 13 -12.90 4.85 2.79
N TYR A 14 -11.99 3.88 2.70
CA TYR A 14 -10.80 3.78 3.54
C TYR A 14 -9.86 4.98 3.35
N THR A 15 -9.10 5.34 4.38
CA THR A 15 -8.07 6.38 4.30
C THR A 15 -6.70 5.74 4.40
N PHE A 16 -6.04 5.59 3.26
CA PHE A 16 -4.68 5.05 3.22
C PHE A 16 -3.66 6.03 3.80
N LEU A 17 -2.56 5.49 4.31
CA LEU A 17 -1.41 6.19 4.87
C LEU A 17 -1.81 7.21 5.94
N GLN A 18 -2.85 6.89 6.72
CA GLN A 18 -3.39 7.77 7.75
C GLN A 18 -2.30 8.22 8.75
N ASP A 19 -1.38 7.34 9.12
CA ASP A 19 -0.28 7.65 10.02
C ASP A 19 0.73 8.62 9.38
N ILE A 20 1.00 8.49 8.08
CA ILE A 20 1.88 9.39 7.33
C ILE A 20 1.24 10.78 7.18
N TYR A 21 -0.08 10.84 6.91
CA TYR A 21 -0.80 12.12 6.88
C TYR A 21 -0.82 12.83 8.23
N ASN A 22 -0.77 12.09 9.34
CA ASN A 22 -0.76 12.63 10.69
C ASN A 22 0.65 13.03 11.17
N ASP A 23 1.69 12.54 10.52
CA ASP A 23 3.08 12.81 10.86
C ASP A 23 3.63 14.00 10.03
N ASN A 24 3.83 15.13 10.71
CA ASN A 24 4.32 16.36 10.09
C ASN A 24 5.78 16.29 9.61
N SER A 25 6.49 15.18 9.84
CA SER A 25 7.82 14.95 9.27
C SER A 25 7.77 14.51 7.81
N PHE A 26 6.63 13.98 7.34
CA PHE A 26 6.45 13.59 5.95
C PHE A 26 5.83 14.74 5.13
N PRO A 27 6.34 15.01 3.92
CA PRO A 27 5.68 15.95 3.00
C PRO A 27 4.26 15.48 2.65
N PHE A 28 3.30 16.39 2.66
CA PHE A 28 1.92 16.07 2.27
C PHE A 28 1.82 15.46 0.86
N GLU A 29 2.65 15.94 -0.07
CA GLU A 29 2.71 15.40 -1.44
C GLU A 29 3.20 13.95 -1.48
N PHE A 30 4.11 13.56 -0.58
CA PHE A 30 4.57 12.17 -0.47
C PHE A 30 3.41 11.26 -0.06
N ALA A 31 2.64 11.63 0.97
CA ALA A 31 1.47 10.88 1.40
C ALA A 31 0.42 10.75 0.27
N GLN A 32 0.15 11.86 -0.44
CA GLN A 32 -0.80 11.85 -1.56
C GLN A 32 -0.37 10.93 -2.71
N ARG A 33 0.93 10.96 -3.08
CA ARG A 33 1.46 10.09 -4.15
C ARG A 33 1.51 8.62 -3.70
N GLY A 34 1.80 8.37 -2.43
CA GLY A 34 1.73 7.03 -1.83
C GLY A 34 0.32 6.45 -1.82
N GLU A 35 -0.68 7.22 -1.41
CA GLU A 35 -2.09 6.82 -1.47
C GLU A 35 -2.52 6.48 -2.90
N ALA A 36 -2.05 7.24 -3.89
CA ALA A 36 -2.30 6.94 -5.29
C ALA A 36 -1.68 5.59 -5.74
N ILE A 37 -0.53 5.20 -5.20
CA ILE A 37 0.07 3.87 -5.46
C ILE A 37 -0.86 2.78 -4.93
N LEU A 38 -1.33 2.88 -3.67
CA LEU A 38 -2.21 1.88 -3.05
C LEU A 38 -3.56 1.76 -3.77
N VAL A 39 -4.15 2.89 -4.16
CA VAL A 39 -5.40 2.91 -4.94
C VAL A 39 -5.20 2.26 -6.32
N ASP A 40 -4.06 2.51 -6.97
CA ASP A 40 -3.74 1.88 -8.24
C ASP A 40 -3.54 0.36 -8.10
N THR A 41 -2.84 -0.09 -7.06
CA THR A 41 -2.71 -1.51 -6.70
C THR A 41 -4.08 -2.17 -6.52
N CYS A 42 -5.01 -1.51 -5.81
CA CYS A 42 -6.38 -1.99 -5.66
C CYS A 42 -7.09 -2.15 -7.01
N ARG A 43 -6.96 -1.18 -7.92
CA ARG A 43 -7.55 -1.28 -9.26
C ARG A 43 -6.96 -2.41 -10.08
N GLN A 44 -5.65 -2.65 -9.96
CA GLN A 44 -4.99 -3.76 -10.64
C GLN A 44 -5.50 -5.12 -10.14
N ILE A 45 -5.67 -5.25 -8.82
CA ILE A 45 -6.29 -6.43 -8.19
C ILE A 45 -7.74 -6.60 -8.63
N GLU A 46 -8.55 -5.53 -8.65
CA GLU A 46 -9.96 -5.61 -9.11
C GLU A 46 -10.07 -6.01 -10.59
N ALA A 47 -9.15 -5.54 -11.43
CA ALA A 47 -9.10 -5.91 -12.84
C ALA A 47 -8.58 -7.34 -13.05
N ASN A 48 -7.68 -7.82 -12.19
CA ASN A 48 -7.07 -9.14 -12.26
C ASN A 48 -7.02 -9.79 -10.86
N PRO A 49 -8.16 -10.32 -10.37
CA PRO A 49 -8.22 -10.84 -9.01
C PRO A 49 -7.21 -11.99 -8.79
N PRO A 50 -6.38 -11.92 -7.73
CA PRO A 50 -5.43 -12.98 -7.42
C PRO A 50 -6.18 -14.26 -7.00
N SER A 51 -5.65 -15.41 -7.39
CA SER A 51 -6.21 -16.72 -7.03
C SER A 51 -5.79 -17.21 -5.64
N ASP A 52 -4.70 -16.66 -5.12
CA ASP A 52 -4.04 -17.06 -3.88
C ASP A 52 -3.12 -15.93 -3.35
N ALA A 53 -2.51 -16.17 -2.19
CA ALA A 53 -1.62 -15.22 -1.53
C ALA A 53 -0.34 -14.93 -2.35
N GLU A 54 0.19 -15.91 -3.10
CA GLU A 54 1.39 -15.70 -3.91
C GLU A 54 1.12 -14.72 -5.06
N ALA A 55 -0.03 -14.87 -5.73
CA ALA A 55 -0.46 -13.94 -6.76
C ALA A 55 -0.73 -12.54 -6.19
N LEU A 56 -1.25 -12.45 -4.96
CA LEU A 56 -1.43 -11.17 -4.27
C LEU A 56 -0.09 -10.51 -3.96
N TYR A 57 0.90 -11.27 -3.47
CA TYR A 57 2.22 -10.72 -3.12
C TYR A 57 2.89 -10.04 -4.31
N LEU A 58 2.67 -10.50 -5.54
CA LEU A 58 3.18 -9.82 -6.73
C LEU A 58 2.67 -8.39 -6.85
N PHE A 59 1.38 -8.14 -6.52
CA PHE A 59 0.81 -6.79 -6.54
C PHE A 59 1.34 -5.94 -5.39
N THR A 60 1.43 -6.50 -4.19
CA THR A 60 1.84 -5.75 -2.99
C THR A 60 3.33 -5.44 -2.99
N GLN A 61 4.17 -6.36 -3.48
CA GLN A 61 5.61 -6.13 -3.64
C GLN A 61 5.90 -5.11 -4.75
N ALA A 62 5.15 -5.15 -5.87
CA ALA A 62 5.24 -4.10 -6.89
C ALA A 62 4.83 -2.73 -6.35
N ALA A 63 3.87 -2.67 -5.42
CA ALA A 63 3.52 -1.43 -4.72
C ALA A 63 4.68 -0.96 -3.83
N ALA A 64 5.29 -1.85 -3.05
CA ALA A 64 6.44 -1.55 -2.20
C ALA A 64 7.66 -1.05 -3.00
N GLU A 65 7.95 -1.63 -4.18
CA GLU A 65 8.99 -1.12 -5.07
C GLU A 65 8.73 0.33 -5.52
N ARG A 66 7.46 0.66 -5.80
CA ARG A 66 7.06 2.04 -6.16
C ARG A 66 7.18 3.00 -4.96
N PHE A 67 6.94 2.52 -3.74
CA PHE A 67 7.20 3.29 -2.53
C PHE A 67 8.69 3.55 -2.33
N ASN A 68 9.57 2.58 -2.60
CA ASN A 68 11.02 2.79 -2.54
C ASN A 68 11.47 3.89 -3.50
N GLN A 69 10.99 3.84 -4.76
CA GLN A 69 11.26 4.89 -5.75
C GLN A 69 10.73 6.25 -5.28
N LEU A 70 9.50 6.30 -4.77
CA LEU A 70 8.91 7.54 -4.27
C LEU A 70 9.71 8.10 -3.09
N ARG A 71 10.17 7.24 -2.18
CA ARG A 71 10.98 7.62 -1.02
C ARG A 71 12.31 8.24 -1.47
N GLU A 72 12.99 7.62 -2.44
CA GLU A 72 14.22 8.15 -3.03
C GLU A 72 14.00 9.51 -3.70
N GLU A 73 12.90 9.69 -4.43
CA GLU A 73 12.56 10.97 -5.06
C GLU A 73 12.41 12.12 -4.05
N PHE A 74 11.90 11.83 -2.85
CA PHE A 74 11.69 12.81 -1.78
C PHE A 74 12.86 12.88 -0.79
N ASP A 75 13.94 12.12 -0.99
CA ASP A 75 15.09 12.01 -0.07
C ASP A 75 14.67 11.68 1.37
N ILE A 76 13.67 10.79 1.50
CA ILE A 76 13.13 10.35 2.79
C ILE A 76 13.91 9.12 3.23
N GLU A 77 14.44 9.10 4.46
CA GLU A 77 15.01 7.87 4.99
C GLU A 77 13.93 6.83 5.27
N GLY A 78 14.27 5.55 5.09
CA GLY A 78 13.42 4.47 5.58
C GLY A 78 13.28 4.51 7.09
N GLY A 79 12.19 3.94 7.58
CA GLY A 79 11.95 3.86 9.00
C GLY A 79 10.66 3.14 9.33
N ASN A 80 10.58 2.67 10.58
CA ASN A 80 9.45 1.87 11.06
C ASN A 80 8.10 2.57 10.85
N THR A 81 8.02 3.90 10.98
CA THR A 81 6.75 4.62 10.75
C THR A 81 6.25 4.49 9.31
N LEU A 82 7.14 4.67 8.33
CA LEU A 82 6.79 4.43 6.92
C LEU A 82 6.47 2.96 6.69
N ARG A 83 7.19 2.07 7.40
CA ARG A 83 7.05 0.63 7.28
C ARG A 83 5.73 0.09 7.73
N ASP A 84 5.43 0.36 8.98
CA ASP A 84 4.19 -0.03 9.60
C ASP A 84 2.99 0.54 8.84
N ALA A 85 3.06 1.80 8.36
CA ALA A 85 1.97 2.39 7.59
C ALA A 85 1.68 1.66 6.28
N ILE A 86 2.72 1.34 5.50
CA ILE A 86 2.56 0.62 4.23
C ILE A 86 2.15 -0.84 4.48
N ASP A 87 2.79 -1.52 5.42
CA ASP A 87 2.51 -2.93 5.73
C ASP A 87 1.07 -3.12 6.24
N ASN A 88 0.60 -2.24 7.13
CA ASN A 88 -0.77 -2.26 7.64
C ASN A 88 -1.79 -2.05 6.53
N ASP A 89 -1.56 -1.10 5.63
CA ASP A 89 -2.48 -0.84 4.52
C ASP A 89 -2.50 -1.98 3.50
N LEU A 90 -1.33 -2.56 3.16
CA LEU A 90 -1.26 -3.72 2.28
C LEU A 90 -1.92 -4.96 2.90
N ALA A 91 -1.77 -5.17 4.21
CA ALA A 91 -2.45 -6.24 4.93
C ALA A 91 -3.96 -6.04 4.93
N TYR A 92 -4.43 -4.81 5.11
CA TYR A 92 -5.86 -4.50 5.05
C TYR A 92 -6.44 -4.67 3.64
N ILE A 93 -5.70 -4.29 2.60
CA ILE A 93 -6.04 -4.56 1.20
C ILE A 93 -6.20 -6.07 0.98
N ALA A 94 -5.26 -6.89 1.44
CA ALA A 94 -5.32 -8.34 1.31
C ALA A 94 -6.61 -8.93 1.90
N GLN A 95 -6.94 -8.50 3.12
CA GLN A 95 -8.15 -8.94 3.82
C GLN A 95 -9.43 -8.53 3.07
N CYS A 96 -9.47 -7.30 2.55
CA CYS A 96 -10.61 -6.80 1.79
C CYS A 96 -10.85 -7.59 0.49
N TYR A 97 -9.81 -8.21 -0.09
CA TYR A 97 -9.93 -9.11 -1.24
C TYR A 97 -10.01 -10.59 -0.87
N GLY A 98 -10.18 -10.91 0.41
CA GLY A 98 -10.48 -12.26 0.88
C GLY A 98 -9.27 -13.14 1.21
N ILE A 99 -8.07 -12.57 1.28
CA ILE A 99 -6.85 -13.28 1.66
C ILE A 99 -6.46 -12.82 3.07
N TYR A 100 -6.79 -13.66 4.05
CA TYR A 100 -6.68 -13.30 5.48
C TYR A 100 -5.42 -13.85 6.16
N ASP A 101 -4.86 -14.95 5.64
CA ASP A 101 -3.65 -15.59 6.16
C ASP A 101 -2.44 -15.15 5.33
N THR A 102 -2.22 -13.84 5.28
CA THR A 102 -1.04 -13.27 4.62
C THR A 102 0.12 -13.21 5.59
N ASP A 103 1.25 -13.73 5.16
CA ASP A 103 2.54 -13.52 5.77
C ASP A 103 2.91 -12.04 5.61
N THR A 104 2.78 -11.28 6.70
CA THR A 104 3.02 -9.84 6.72
C THR A 104 4.44 -9.49 6.31
N ASP A 105 5.40 -10.36 6.62
CA ASP A 105 6.81 -10.16 6.24
C ASP A 105 6.99 -10.21 4.72
N ARG A 106 6.05 -10.80 3.98
CA ARG A 106 6.10 -10.96 2.52
C ARG A 106 5.28 -9.94 1.75
N LEU A 107 4.37 -9.22 2.39
CA LEU A 107 3.48 -8.25 1.73
C LEU A 107 4.26 -7.13 1.05
N ALA A 108 5.22 -6.53 1.76
CA ALA A 108 6.07 -5.45 1.23
C ALA A 108 7.54 -5.87 1.02
N ALA A 109 7.81 -7.17 0.97
CA ALA A 109 9.16 -7.67 0.77
C ALA A 109 9.70 -7.28 -0.61
N THR A 110 10.76 -6.47 -0.62
CA THR A 110 11.46 -6.03 -1.84
C THR A 110 12.94 -6.42 -1.80
N GLN A 111 13.63 -6.30 -2.94
CA GLN A 111 15.09 -6.53 -2.98
C GLN A 111 15.88 -5.51 -2.16
N ASP A 112 15.45 -4.25 -2.20
CA ASP A 112 15.89 -3.21 -1.29
C ASP A 112 15.06 -3.35 0.00
N ASP A 113 15.64 -3.94 1.03
CA ASP A 113 15.06 -3.92 2.37
C ASP A 113 15.23 -2.49 2.92
N TRP A 114 14.13 -1.86 3.28
CA TRP A 114 14.00 -0.42 3.50
C TRP A 114 13.71 -0.05 4.95
#